data_AF-A0A2N6CBV7-F1
#
_entry.id   AF-A0A2N6CBV7-F1
#
_cell.length_a   1.000
_cell.length_b   1.000
_cell.length_c   1.000
_cell.angle_alpha   90.00
_cell.angle_beta   90.00
_cell.angle_gamma   90.00
#
_symmetry.space_group_name_H-M   'P 1'
#
loop_
_entity.id
_entity.type
_entity.pdbx_description
1 polymer ?
#
loop_
_entity_poly.entity_id
_entity_poly.type
_entity_poly.pdbx_seq_one_letter_code
_entity_poly.pdbx_strand_id
1 'polypeptide(L)'
;MSDGSLLKSIRHNCDISDARDNGIYSICTLVLKLRNLYKWEHGLQPWEEPDSPVLLDWIAAKEEYWATIRAEPFLPIPINGEGIDPFLLPPINRYLSDGNNIYGAGYGRSMKAVFFMAEILEDRLVDGCPTLILGKEKARELSSPFAMLQDGVIYIRKDPMRFFFWDQIQEISPSCRPAMQQALGAYGLMKAGCVLDRNKLIEFFDAIVDEELEIFIYHEVGESQENLLTSNVLKKIIAAYPASVLELLARAVKDVLADTHPRGLLSHIVSQEKKSSLGFYMSFLDGMRKLLCAELTEAGKVFWDNGDWSLLQRAIMQCREKNETIAATLQDLSQRLDQGESPEIVRRWAEINVLAPLGLQAPVREDTAT
;
A
#
# COMPACT_ATOMS: atom_id res chain seq x y z
N MET A 1 12.20 17.21 -29.49
CA MET A 1 12.32 17.73 -28.10
C MET A 1 12.58 16.52 -27.23
N SER A 2 13.68 16.54 -26.46
CA SER A 2 14.26 15.34 -25.83
C SER A 2 13.45 14.82 -24.65
N ASP A 3 13.57 13.53 -24.34
CA ASP A 3 13.03 12.85 -23.15
C ASP A 3 13.24 13.61 -21.82
N GLY A 4 14.27 14.47 -21.75
CA GLY A 4 14.52 15.35 -20.61
C GLY A 4 13.40 16.34 -20.28
N SER A 5 12.61 16.83 -21.24
CA SER A 5 11.48 17.73 -20.93
C SER A 5 10.30 16.97 -20.34
N LEU A 6 10.02 15.77 -20.86
CA LEU A 6 8.98 14.88 -20.35
C LEU A 6 9.27 14.49 -18.89
N LEU A 7 10.48 14.01 -18.60
CA LEU A 7 10.87 13.61 -17.25
C LEU A 7 10.78 14.78 -16.26
N LYS A 8 11.17 15.99 -16.69
CA LYS A 8 11.08 17.19 -15.86
C LYS A 8 9.63 17.52 -15.49
N SER A 9 8.69 17.44 -16.45
CA SER A 9 7.27 17.65 -16.17
C SER A 9 6.70 16.61 -15.20
N ILE A 10 7.07 15.33 -15.36
CA ILE A 10 6.63 14.26 -14.45
C ILE A 10 7.14 14.52 -13.02
N ARG A 11 8.44 14.83 -12.86
CA ARG A 11 9.02 15.14 -11.54
C ARG A 11 8.37 16.37 -10.90
N HIS A 12 8.11 17.42 -11.69
CA HIS A 12 7.41 18.60 -11.18
C HIS A 12 5.98 18.27 -10.72
N ASN A 13 5.27 17.38 -11.42
CA ASN A 13 3.96 16.90 -10.97
C ASN A 13 4.04 16.05 -9.68
N CYS A 14 5.10 15.26 -9.50
CA CYS A 14 5.39 14.59 -8.22
C CYS A 14 5.55 15.63 -7.09
N ASP A 15 6.37 16.67 -7.32
CA ASP A 15 6.60 17.73 -6.34
C ASP A 15 5.33 18.52 -6.02
N ILE A 16 4.50 18.87 -7.02
CA ILE A 16 3.20 19.53 -6.79
C ILE A 16 2.28 18.63 -5.95
N SER A 17 2.23 17.33 -6.24
CA SER A 17 1.42 16.39 -5.47
C SER A 17 1.87 16.35 -4.00
N ASP A 18 3.17 16.27 -3.75
CA ASP A 18 3.71 16.25 -2.40
C ASP A 18 3.50 17.59 -1.69
N ALA A 19 3.67 18.71 -2.40
CA ALA A 19 3.43 20.03 -1.87
C ALA A 19 1.98 20.24 -1.42
N ARG A 20 1.00 19.69 -2.15
CA ARG A 20 -0.43 19.77 -1.84
C ARG A 20 -0.85 18.89 -0.68
N ASP A 21 -0.41 17.63 -0.70
CA ASP A 21 -1.01 16.59 0.12
C ASP A 21 -0.07 16.04 1.22
N ASN A 22 1.07 16.66 1.52
CA ASN A 22 1.94 16.22 2.62
C ASN A 22 1.23 16.22 4.00
N GLY A 23 0.21 17.07 4.18
CA GLY A 23 -0.58 17.17 5.41
C GLY A 23 -1.46 15.97 5.72
N ILE A 24 -1.58 14.99 4.80
CA ILE A 24 -2.31 13.73 5.07
C ILE A 24 -1.55 12.80 6.02
N TYR A 25 -0.25 13.04 6.22
CA TYR A 25 0.61 12.20 7.05
C TYR A 25 0.73 12.76 8.46
N SER A 26 0.87 11.88 9.45
CA SER A 26 1.38 12.30 10.76
C SER A 26 2.81 12.83 10.61
N ILE A 27 3.26 13.70 11.52
CA ILE A 27 4.63 14.26 11.48
C ILE A 27 5.67 13.14 11.43
N CYS A 28 5.53 12.11 12.28
CA CYS A 28 6.46 10.98 12.30
C CYS A 28 6.49 10.24 10.94
N THR A 29 5.31 9.98 10.36
CA THR A 29 5.21 9.32 9.04
C THR A 29 5.80 10.19 7.93
N LEU A 30 5.55 11.51 7.97
CA LEU A 30 6.07 12.46 6.98
C LEU A 30 7.60 12.49 7.01
N VAL A 31 8.21 12.55 8.19
CA VAL A 31 9.68 12.54 8.35
C VAL A 31 10.30 11.26 7.79
N LEU A 32 9.71 10.09 8.06
CA LEU A 32 10.19 8.82 7.49
C LEU A 32 10.09 8.79 5.96
N LYS A 33 8.99 9.31 5.40
CA LYS A 33 8.80 9.42 3.95
C LYS A 33 9.79 10.38 3.30
N LEU A 34 10.01 11.55 3.91
CA LEU A 34 10.99 12.55 3.47
C LEU A 34 12.41 11.99 3.52
N ARG A 35 12.77 11.26 4.57
CA ARG A 35 14.05 10.54 4.67
C ARG A 35 14.23 9.56 3.51
N ASN A 36 13.22 8.76 3.18
CA ASN A 36 13.30 7.81 2.06
C ASN A 36 13.34 8.52 0.70
N LEU A 37 12.63 9.64 0.55
CA LEU A 37 12.68 10.47 -0.65
C LEU A 37 14.09 11.08 -0.82
N TYR A 38 14.69 11.60 0.25
CA TYR A 38 16.08 12.07 0.26
C TYR A 38 17.04 10.99 -0.21
N LYS A 39 16.95 9.79 0.39
CA LYS A 39 17.81 8.65 0.04
C LYS A 39 17.69 8.31 -1.44
N TRP A 40 16.46 8.25 -1.97
CA TRP A 40 16.25 8.00 -3.39
C TRP A 40 16.80 9.12 -4.29
N GLU A 41 16.56 10.40 -3.97
CA GLU A 41 17.06 11.54 -4.75
C GLU A 41 18.61 11.56 -4.82
N HIS A 42 19.27 11.05 -3.79
CA HIS A 42 20.74 11.02 -3.67
C HIS A 42 21.36 9.66 -4.02
N GLY A 43 20.56 8.68 -4.46
CA GLY A 43 21.06 7.35 -4.85
C GLY A 43 21.59 6.50 -3.69
N LEU A 44 21.14 6.78 -2.46
CA LEU A 44 21.47 6.01 -1.26
C LEU A 44 20.63 4.72 -1.19
N GLN A 45 21.24 3.67 -0.66
CA GLN A 45 20.58 2.40 -0.36
C GLN A 45 19.65 2.53 0.86
N PRO A 46 18.68 1.61 1.04
CA PRO A 46 17.76 1.66 2.17
C PRO A 46 18.45 1.72 3.55
N TRP A 47 19.57 1.01 3.70
CA TRP A 47 20.36 0.93 4.93
C TRP A 47 21.37 2.07 5.15
N GLU A 48 21.54 2.95 4.16
CA GLU A 48 22.39 4.13 4.29
C GLU A 48 21.55 5.25 4.90
N GLU A 49 21.98 5.78 6.06
CA GLU A 49 21.31 6.87 6.74
C GLU A 49 22.10 8.18 6.55
N PRO A 50 21.47 9.28 6.13
CA PRO A 50 22.12 10.58 6.10
C PRO A 50 22.37 11.11 7.51
N ASP A 51 23.36 12.00 7.65
CA ASP A 51 23.58 12.75 8.88
C ASP A 51 22.33 13.58 9.22
N SER A 52 21.87 13.52 10.48
CA SER A 52 20.61 14.17 10.88
C SER A 52 20.56 15.67 10.56
N PRO A 53 21.62 16.48 10.79
CA PRO A 53 21.58 17.90 10.41
C PRO A 53 21.41 18.10 8.91
N VAL A 54 22.08 17.31 8.08
CA VAL A 54 22.00 17.38 6.61
C VAL A 54 20.59 17.04 6.13
N LEU A 55 19.99 16.00 6.70
CA LEU A 55 18.62 15.62 6.38
C LEU A 55 17.62 16.71 6.78
N LEU A 56 17.76 17.28 7.98
CA LEU A 56 16.85 18.32 8.48
C LEU A 56 16.95 19.61 7.65
N ASP A 57 18.16 20.02 7.26
CA ASP A 57 18.37 21.16 6.38
C ASP A 57 17.74 20.92 4.99
N TRP A 58 17.87 19.71 4.44
CA TRP A 58 17.20 19.35 3.18
C TRP A 58 15.69 19.34 3.32
N ILE A 59 15.14 18.82 4.42
CA ILE A 59 13.69 18.83 4.69
C ILE A 59 13.18 20.27 4.70
N ALA A 60 13.85 21.17 5.43
CA ALA A 60 13.46 22.57 5.50
C ALA A 60 13.45 23.24 4.11
N ALA A 61 14.50 23.01 3.31
CA ALA A 61 14.58 23.53 1.95
C ALA A 61 13.48 22.95 1.03
N LYS A 62 13.16 21.65 1.15
CA LYS A 62 12.11 21.00 0.38
C LYS A 62 10.72 21.56 0.74
N GLU A 63 10.45 21.78 2.02
CA GLU A 63 9.20 22.39 2.50
C GLU A 63 9.05 23.86 2.03
N GLU A 64 10.13 24.64 2.07
CA GLU A 64 10.14 26.02 1.54
C GLU A 64 9.83 26.01 0.03
N TYR A 65 10.47 25.13 -0.73
CA TYR A 65 10.16 24.96 -2.16
C TYR A 65 8.70 24.55 -2.39
N TRP A 66 8.18 23.57 -1.65
CA TRP A 66 6.79 23.14 -1.75
C TRP A 66 5.79 24.26 -1.46
N ALA A 67 6.10 25.16 -0.53
CA ALA A 67 5.25 26.32 -0.27
C ALA A 67 5.10 27.22 -1.51
N THR A 68 6.10 27.27 -2.41
CA THR A 68 6.05 28.08 -3.63
C THR A 68 5.19 27.47 -4.74
N ILE A 69 5.11 26.13 -4.83
CA ILE A 69 4.47 25.43 -5.94
C ILE A 69 3.11 24.80 -5.60
N ARG A 70 2.72 24.75 -4.31
CA ARG A 70 1.51 24.05 -3.83
C ARG A 70 0.23 24.38 -4.61
N ALA A 71 0.07 25.65 -5.01
CA ALA A 71 -1.10 26.14 -5.71
C ALA A 71 -1.02 25.98 -7.24
N GLU A 72 0.12 25.58 -7.80
CA GLU A 72 0.29 25.39 -9.25
C GLU A 72 -0.54 24.21 -9.75
N PRO A 73 -1.19 24.30 -10.93
CA PRO A 73 -1.85 23.15 -11.55
C PRO A 73 -0.84 22.08 -11.98
N PHE A 74 -1.28 20.83 -12.07
CA PHE A 74 -0.46 19.80 -12.69
C PHE A 74 -0.16 20.16 -14.14
N LEU A 75 1.10 20.02 -14.53
CA LEU A 75 1.57 20.35 -15.86
C LEU A 75 1.21 19.25 -16.86
N PRO A 76 0.84 19.62 -18.10
CA PRO A 76 0.72 18.65 -19.17
C PRO A 76 2.09 18.01 -19.48
N ILE A 77 2.06 16.75 -19.90
CA ILE A 77 3.24 15.99 -20.30
C ILE A 77 3.57 16.30 -21.76
N PRO A 78 4.75 16.88 -22.05
CA PRO A 78 5.12 17.27 -23.41
C PRO A 78 5.49 16.05 -24.25
N ILE A 79 4.73 15.79 -25.32
CA ILE A 79 4.96 14.70 -26.28
C ILE A 79 4.91 15.29 -27.69
N ASN A 80 5.99 15.16 -28.46
CA ASN A 80 6.08 15.67 -29.84
C ASN A 80 5.66 17.14 -30.04
N GLY A 81 5.82 17.98 -29.00
CA GLY A 81 5.42 19.40 -29.02
C GLY A 81 3.98 19.68 -28.58
N GLU A 82 3.19 18.63 -28.28
CA GLU A 82 1.86 18.74 -27.70
C GLU A 82 1.88 18.50 -26.19
N GLY A 83 0.99 19.18 -25.45
CA GLY A 83 0.80 18.94 -24.03
C GLY A 83 -0.32 17.93 -23.79
N ILE A 84 0.02 16.76 -23.27
CA ILE A 84 -0.95 15.70 -22.94
C ILE A 84 -1.36 15.82 -21.47
N ASP A 85 -2.64 15.63 -21.17
CA ASP A 85 -3.11 15.57 -19.78
C ASP A 85 -2.33 14.48 -19.00
N PRO A 86 -1.77 14.78 -17.82
CA PRO A 86 -0.93 13.85 -17.08
C PRO A 86 -1.66 12.58 -16.61
N PHE A 87 -2.98 12.54 -16.62
CA PHE A 87 -3.76 11.34 -16.31
C PHE A 87 -4.15 10.51 -17.55
N LEU A 88 -3.86 10.99 -18.77
CA LEU A 88 -4.05 10.22 -20.00
C LEU A 88 -2.84 9.31 -20.27
N LEU A 89 -2.82 8.16 -19.59
CA LEU A 89 -1.73 7.19 -19.70
C LEU A 89 -1.48 6.60 -21.10
N PRO A 90 -2.51 6.20 -21.88
CA PRO A 90 -2.27 5.51 -23.16
C PRO A 90 -1.39 6.28 -24.16
N PRO A 91 -1.60 7.59 -24.44
CA PRO A 91 -0.70 8.33 -25.33
C PRO A 91 0.72 8.49 -24.75
N ILE A 92 0.86 8.66 -23.43
CA ILE A 92 2.17 8.81 -22.78
C ILE A 92 2.96 7.50 -22.85
N ASN A 93 2.36 6.38 -22.48
CA ASN A 93 3.00 5.07 -22.51
C ASN A 93 3.31 4.58 -23.94
N ARG A 94 2.49 4.97 -24.93
CA ARG A 94 2.82 4.71 -26.35
C ARG A 94 4.07 5.47 -26.80
N TYR A 95 4.29 6.68 -26.31
CA TYR A 95 5.53 7.41 -26.60
C TYR A 95 6.74 6.78 -25.90
N LEU A 96 6.55 6.22 -24.70
CA LEU A 96 7.62 5.62 -23.90
C LEU A 96 8.00 4.18 -24.29
N SER A 97 7.21 3.51 -25.14
CA SER A 97 7.38 2.09 -25.47
C SER A 97 8.75 1.74 -26.03
N ASP A 98 9.38 2.68 -26.75
CA ASP A 98 10.69 2.47 -27.37
C ASP A 98 11.84 2.52 -26.36
N GLY A 99 11.61 3.07 -25.16
CA GLY A 99 12.62 3.33 -24.14
C GLY A 99 12.63 2.35 -22.97
N ASN A 100 11.86 1.26 -23.02
CA ASN A 100 11.66 0.31 -21.92
C ASN A 100 11.25 0.99 -20.60
N ASN A 101 10.46 2.07 -20.69
CA ASN A 101 9.92 2.79 -19.54
C ASN A 101 8.41 2.74 -19.54
N ILE A 102 7.84 2.83 -18.36
CA ILE A 102 6.40 3.04 -18.16
C ILE A 102 6.19 4.28 -17.31
N TYR A 103 5.12 4.99 -17.63
CA TYR A 103 4.56 6.07 -16.83
C TYR A 103 3.24 5.60 -16.22
N GLY A 104 3.04 5.91 -14.94
CA GLY A 104 1.77 5.71 -14.29
C GLY A 104 1.35 6.94 -13.51
N ALA A 105 0.04 7.15 -13.48
CA ALA A 105 -0.60 8.24 -12.78
C ALA A 105 -2.00 7.85 -12.33
N GLY A 106 -2.43 8.39 -11.20
CA GLY A 106 -3.75 8.11 -10.64
C GLY A 106 -3.96 8.82 -9.30
N TYR A 107 -4.98 8.39 -8.57
CA TYR A 107 -5.29 8.91 -7.24
C TYR A 107 -5.21 7.80 -6.21
N GLY A 108 -4.35 7.99 -5.21
CA GLY A 108 -4.14 7.04 -4.11
C GLY A 108 -5.06 7.30 -2.91
N ARG A 109 -4.56 6.92 -1.73
CA ARG A 109 -5.23 7.20 -0.45
C ARG A 109 -5.45 8.71 -0.27
N SER A 110 -6.57 9.08 0.34
CA SER A 110 -6.97 10.48 0.56
C SER A 110 -7.06 11.32 -0.72
N MET A 111 -7.24 10.69 -1.89
CA MET A 111 -7.26 11.35 -3.19
C MET A 111 -5.98 12.10 -3.55
N LYS A 112 -4.85 11.77 -2.91
CA LYS A 112 -3.53 12.30 -3.31
C LYS A 112 -3.19 11.80 -4.72
N ALA A 113 -2.81 12.70 -5.61
CA ALA A 113 -2.36 12.32 -6.94
C ALA A 113 -1.04 11.57 -6.87
N VAL A 114 -0.87 10.52 -7.65
CA VAL A 114 0.38 9.76 -7.73
C VAL A 114 0.89 9.85 -9.16
N PHE A 115 2.19 10.10 -9.31
CA PHE A 115 2.88 10.09 -10.59
C PHE A 115 4.19 9.34 -10.42
N PHE A 116 4.56 8.53 -11.41
CA PHE A 116 5.87 7.91 -11.45
C PHE A 116 6.28 7.60 -12.88
N MET A 117 7.59 7.42 -13.08
CA MET A 117 8.15 6.87 -14.30
C MET A 117 9.26 5.90 -13.90
N ALA A 118 9.23 4.68 -14.42
CA ALA A 118 10.17 3.64 -14.06
C ALA A 118 10.53 2.77 -15.26
N GLU A 119 11.66 2.09 -15.17
CA GLU A 119 12.12 1.10 -16.13
C GLU A 119 11.31 -0.20 -15.96
N ILE A 120 10.92 -0.83 -17.07
CA ILE A 120 10.26 -2.15 -17.05
C ILE A 120 11.37 -3.21 -16.97
N LEU A 121 11.37 -4.03 -15.92
CA LEU A 121 12.33 -5.13 -15.78
C LEU A 121 11.77 -6.45 -16.31
N GLU A 122 10.50 -6.70 -16.04
CA GLU A 122 9.83 -7.95 -16.37
C GLU A 122 8.36 -7.67 -16.71
N ASP A 123 7.87 -8.40 -17.70
CA ASP A 123 6.45 -8.48 -18.05
C ASP A 123 6.06 -9.95 -18.00
N ARG A 124 5.08 -10.29 -17.15
CA ARG A 124 4.59 -11.65 -16.99
C ARG A 124 3.10 -11.71 -16.71
N LEU A 125 2.53 -12.88 -16.95
CA LEU A 125 1.14 -13.18 -16.63
C LEU A 125 1.09 -14.03 -15.34
N VAL A 126 0.37 -13.56 -14.32
CA VAL A 126 0.21 -14.27 -13.04
C VAL A 126 -1.28 -14.51 -12.81
N ASP A 127 -1.72 -15.77 -12.77
CA ASP A 127 -3.13 -16.16 -12.61
C ASP A 127 -4.12 -15.46 -13.57
N GLY A 128 -3.65 -15.14 -14.78
CA GLY A 128 -4.41 -14.44 -15.81
C GLY A 128 -4.37 -12.91 -15.70
N CYS A 129 -3.63 -12.35 -14.75
CA CYS A 129 -3.42 -10.93 -14.56
C CYS A 129 -2.09 -10.47 -15.17
N PRO A 130 -2.09 -9.55 -16.16
CA PRO A 130 -0.86 -8.92 -16.65
C PRO A 130 -0.13 -8.22 -15.50
N THR A 131 1.16 -8.49 -15.36
CA THR A 131 1.97 -8.02 -14.22
C THR A 131 3.29 -7.46 -14.73
N LEU A 132 3.52 -6.18 -14.48
CA LEU A 132 4.77 -5.48 -14.79
C LEU A 132 5.60 -5.29 -13.52
N ILE A 133 6.80 -5.85 -13.52
CA ILE A 133 7.80 -5.61 -12.48
C ILE A 133 8.70 -4.45 -12.94
N LEU A 134 8.72 -3.40 -12.14
CA LEU A 134 9.39 -2.14 -12.43
C LEU A 134 10.64 -1.99 -11.57
N GLY A 135 11.70 -1.51 -12.20
CA GLY A 135 13.01 -1.32 -11.60
C GLY A 135 13.24 0.12 -11.18
N LYS A 136 14.34 0.68 -11.70
CA LYS A 136 14.82 2.00 -11.33
C LYS A 136 13.78 3.07 -11.63
N GLU A 137 13.46 3.87 -10.62
CA GLU A 137 12.54 5.00 -10.79
C GLU A 137 13.26 6.25 -11.26
N LYS A 138 12.74 6.84 -12.34
CA LYS A 138 13.18 8.12 -12.87
C LYS A 138 12.41 9.27 -12.22
N ALA A 139 11.17 9.04 -11.79
CA ALA A 139 10.36 9.98 -11.02
C ALA A 139 9.49 9.23 -10.00
N ARG A 140 9.39 9.77 -8.78
CA ARG A 140 8.50 9.29 -7.72
C ARG A 140 8.06 10.45 -6.82
N GLU A 141 6.95 10.26 -6.12
CA GLU A 141 6.44 11.15 -5.07
C GLU A 141 6.46 10.45 -3.69
N LEU A 142 6.19 11.17 -2.60
CA LEU A 142 6.33 10.68 -1.22
C LEU A 142 5.50 9.42 -0.88
N SER A 143 4.29 9.29 -1.43
CA SER A 143 3.40 8.18 -1.11
C SER A 143 3.99 6.85 -1.59
N SER A 144 4.55 6.85 -2.80
CA SER A 144 5.29 5.77 -3.44
C SER A 144 4.61 4.40 -3.28
N PRO A 145 3.34 4.23 -3.70
CA PRO A 145 2.71 2.91 -3.71
C PRO A 145 3.54 1.99 -4.58
N PHE A 146 3.95 0.84 -4.02
CA PHE A 146 4.86 -0.09 -4.69
C PHE A 146 4.15 -1.30 -5.29
N ALA A 147 2.87 -1.49 -5.00
CA ALA A 147 2.00 -2.47 -5.62
C ALA A 147 0.65 -1.78 -5.92
N MET A 148 0.10 -2.02 -7.11
CA MET A 148 -1.19 -1.48 -7.50
C MET A 148 -1.76 -2.21 -8.71
N LEU A 149 -3.08 -2.38 -8.72
CA LEU A 149 -3.89 -2.76 -9.86
C LEU A 149 -4.46 -1.51 -10.57
N GLN A 150 -4.06 -1.29 -11.81
CA GLN A 150 -4.55 -0.18 -12.63
C GLN A 150 -4.94 -0.66 -14.03
N ASP A 151 -6.19 -0.40 -14.42
CA ASP A 151 -6.76 -0.80 -15.72
C ASP A 151 -6.55 -2.29 -16.06
N GLY A 152 -6.62 -3.16 -15.04
CA GLY A 152 -6.44 -4.60 -15.17
C GLY A 152 -4.99 -5.07 -15.24
N VAL A 153 -4.02 -4.16 -15.10
CA VAL A 153 -2.58 -4.47 -15.05
C VAL A 153 -2.06 -4.26 -13.62
N ILE A 154 -1.32 -5.24 -13.12
CA ILE A 154 -0.63 -5.18 -11.84
C ILE A 154 0.74 -4.53 -12.07
N TYR A 155 1.07 -3.53 -11.27
CA TYR A 155 2.37 -2.87 -11.28
C TYR A 155 3.07 -3.10 -9.94
N ILE A 156 4.26 -3.69 -9.98
CA ILE A 156 5.12 -3.84 -8.80
C ILE A 156 6.38 -2.98 -8.99
N ARG A 157 6.56 -1.97 -8.15
CA ARG A 157 7.72 -1.07 -8.18
C ARG A 157 8.74 -1.53 -7.14
N LYS A 158 9.84 -2.13 -7.60
CA LYS A 158 10.86 -2.72 -6.71
C LYS A 158 11.58 -1.69 -5.85
N ASP A 159 11.99 -0.56 -6.43
CA ASP A 159 12.69 0.51 -5.70
C ASP A 159 11.94 1.00 -4.44
N PRO A 160 10.66 1.41 -4.50
CA PRO A 160 9.92 1.79 -3.30
C PRO A 160 9.67 0.61 -2.35
N MET A 161 9.52 -0.61 -2.88
CA MET A 161 9.38 -1.82 -2.07
C MET A 161 10.63 -2.12 -1.23
N ARG A 162 11.83 -1.88 -1.76
CA ARG A 162 13.10 -2.01 -1.01
C ARG A 162 13.09 -1.13 0.25
N PHE A 163 12.68 0.12 0.14
CA PHE A 163 12.56 1.00 1.31
C PHE A 163 11.49 0.50 2.29
N PHE A 164 10.36 0.02 1.78
CA PHE A 164 9.29 -0.55 2.62
C PHE A 164 9.79 -1.73 3.46
N PHE A 165 10.39 -2.75 2.85
CA PHE A 165 10.90 -3.92 3.59
C PHE A 165 11.94 -3.52 4.62
N TRP A 166 12.89 -2.66 4.25
CA TRP A 166 13.93 -2.21 5.17
C TRP A 166 13.34 -1.51 6.40
N ASP A 167 12.39 -0.61 6.20
CA ASP A 167 11.73 0.10 7.29
C ASP A 167 10.93 -0.84 8.18
N GLN A 168 10.20 -1.80 7.61
CA GLN A 168 9.44 -2.78 8.39
C GLN A 168 10.33 -3.69 9.25
N ILE A 169 11.51 -4.05 8.74
CA ILE A 169 12.48 -4.88 9.47
C ILE A 169 13.15 -4.07 10.59
N GLN A 170 13.48 -2.80 10.33
CA GLN A 170 14.15 -1.93 11.30
C GLN A 170 13.21 -1.46 12.43
N GLU A 171 11.99 -1.03 12.08
CA GLU A 171 11.02 -0.41 13.01
C GLU A 171 10.03 -1.43 13.57
N ILE A 172 10.48 -2.67 13.77
CA ILE A 172 9.57 -3.75 14.14
C ILE A 172 8.96 -3.56 15.53
N SER A 173 7.63 -3.48 15.57
CA SER A 173 6.89 -3.44 16.82
C SER A 173 7.06 -4.75 17.63
N PRO A 174 7.02 -4.71 18.97
CA PRO A 174 7.08 -5.91 19.79
C PRO A 174 6.01 -6.96 19.43
N SER A 175 4.82 -6.52 19.02
CA SER A 175 3.70 -7.40 18.68
C SER A 175 3.88 -8.15 17.35
N CYS A 176 4.66 -7.59 16.43
CA CYS A 176 4.95 -8.20 15.12
C CYS A 176 6.25 -9.01 15.13
N ARG A 177 7.09 -8.83 16.16
CA ARG A 177 8.41 -9.44 16.29
C ARG A 177 8.44 -10.96 16.10
N PRO A 178 7.53 -11.76 16.71
CA PRO A 178 7.57 -13.21 16.52
C PRO A 178 7.42 -13.63 15.05
N ALA A 179 6.46 -13.04 14.33
CA ALA A 179 6.22 -13.37 12.92
C ALA A 179 7.40 -12.96 12.02
N MET A 180 7.98 -11.78 12.24
CA MET A 180 9.17 -11.35 11.50
C MET A 180 10.39 -12.22 11.79
N GLN A 181 10.57 -12.70 13.03
CA GLN A 181 11.65 -13.62 13.36
C GLN A 181 11.52 -14.94 12.59
N GLN A 182 10.29 -15.41 12.36
CA GLN A 182 10.04 -16.57 11.51
C GLN A 182 10.37 -16.27 10.05
N ALA A 183 9.95 -15.11 9.53
CA ALA A 183 10.26 -14.67 8.17
C ALA A 183 11.78 -14.61 7.92
N LEU A 184 12.50 -13.85 8.76
CA LEU A 184 13.95 -13.66 8.64
C LEU A 184 14.73 -14.95 8.99
N GLY A 185 14.17 -15.80 9.85
CA GLY A 185 14.71 -17.11 10.19
C GLY A 185 14.73 -18.06 8.99
N ALA A 186 13.72 -18.01 8.11
CA ALA A 186 13.67 -18.79 6.88
C ALA A 186 14.83 -18.46 5.91
N TYR A 187 15.32 -17.22 5.96
CA TYR A 187 16.51 -16.76 5.22
C TYR A 187 17.83 -16.99 5.97
N GLY A 188 17.79 -17.61 7.14
CA GLY A 188 18.95 -17.83 7.99
C GLY A 188 19.62 -16.53 8.46
N LEU A 189 18.83 -15.48 8.69
CA LEU A 189 19.30 -14.16 9.15
C LEU A 189 19.31 -14.03 10.68
N MET A 190 18.88 -15.07 11.38
CA MET A 190 18.80 -15.09 12.85
C MET A 190 20.01 -15.85 13.42
N LYS A 191 20.84 -15.18 14.24
CA LYS A 191 21.95 -15.80 14.98
C LYS A 191 21.46 -16.53 16.23
N ALA A 192 22.36 -17.29 16.85
CA ALA A 192 22.15 -17.83 18.20
C ALA A 192 21.70 -16.71 19.16
N GLY A 193 20.58 -16.92 19.87
CA GLY A 193 19.97 -15.90 20.72
C GLY A 193 19.00 -14.96 20.00
N CYS A 194 18.55 -15.28 18.79
CA CYS A 194 17.53 -14.53 18.02
C CYS A 194 17.93 -13.08 17.69
N VAL A 195 19.22 -12.84 17.44
CA VAL A 195 19.74 -11.54 17.01
C VAL A 195 19.84 -11.52 15.48
N LEU A 196 19.33 -10.45 14.86
CA LEU A 196 19.40 -10.24 13.41
C LEU A 196 20.84 -10.01 12.94
N ASP A 197 21.28 -10.77 11.94
CA ASP A 197 22.55 -10.57 11.24
C ASP A 197 22.42 -9.44 10.21
N ARG A 198 22.75 -8.21 10.61
CA ARG A 198 22.64 -7.03 9.74
C ARG A 198 23.50 -7.11 8.48
N ASN A 199 24.71 -7.66 8.57
CA ASN A 199 25.62 -7.76 7.42
C ASN A 199 25.04 -8.73 6.39
N LYS A 200 24.56 -9.88 6.85
CA LYS A 200 23.91 -10.86 5.99
C LYS A 200 22.58 -10.35 5.43
N LEU A 201 21.81 -9.59 6.22
CA LEU A 201 20.59 -8.95 5.71
C LEU A 201 20.92 -8.03 4.53
N ILE A 202 21.93 -7.16 4.65
CA ILE A 202 22.35 -6.26 3.57
C ILE A 202 22.81 -7.06 2.34
N GLU A 203 23.61 -8.11 2.54
CA GLU A 203 24.12 -8.97 1.46
C GLU A 203 23.00 -9.64 0.66
N PHE A 204 21.96 -10.15 1.34
CA PHE A 204 20.87 -10.90 0.73
C PHE A 204 19.59 -10.07 0.54
N PHE A 205 19.63 -8.76 0.78
CA PHE A 205 18.42 -7.93 0.86
C PHE A 205 17.58 -7.98 -0.42
N ASP A 206 18.22 -7.78 -1.57
CA ASP A 206 17.52 -7.75 -2.85
C ASP A 206 16.95 -9.13 -3.22
N ALA A 207 17.59 -10.22 -2.81
CA ALA A 207 17.06 -11.58 -3.01
C ALA A 207 15.80 -11.83 -2.17
N ILE A 208 15.75 -11.30 -0.94
CA ILE A 208 14.54 -11.37 -0.09
C ILE A 208 13.42 -10.56 -0.72
N VAL A 209 13.72 -9.33 -1.16
CA VAL A 209 12.73 -8.49 -1.84
C VAL A 209 12.16 -9.22 -3.06
N ASP A 210 13.02 -9.86 -3.86
CA ASP A 210 12.63 -10.58 -5.07
C ASP A 210 11.75 -11.80 -4.80
N GLU A 211 12.09 -12.61 -3.79
CA GLU A 211 11.29 -13.78 -3.40
C GLU A 211 9.93 -13.36 -2.82
N GLU A 212 9.90 -12.26 -2.05
CA GLU A 212 8.69 -11.79 -1.37
C GLU A 212 7.85 -10.82 -2.22
N LEU A 213 8.23 -10.55 -3.47
CA LEU A 213 7.40 -9.83 -4.45
C LEU A 213 6.02 -10.48 -4.58
N GLU A 214 5.98 -11.81 -4.50
CA GLU A 214 4.74 -12.58 -4.63
C GLU A 214 3.70 -12.24 -3.57
N ILE A 215 4.10 -11.76 -2.39
CA ILE A 215 3.16 -11.30 -1.37
C ILE A 215 2.23 -10.24 -1.96
N PHE A 216 2.83 -9.28 -2.65
CA PHE A 216 2.11 -8.13 -3.19
C PHE A 216 1.46 -8.46 -4.53
N ILE A 217 2.09 -9.28 -5.36
CA ILE A 217 1.46 -9.73 -6.61
C ILE A 217 0.16 -10.46 -6.32
N TYR A 218 0.17 -11.43 -5.40
CA TYR A 218 -1.04 -12.20 -5.10
C TYR A 218 -2.08 -11.43 -4.28
N HIS A 219 -1.69 -10.36 -3.57
CA HIS A 219 -2.64 -9.37 -3.06
C HIS A 219 -3.40 -8.71 -4.22
N GLU A 220 -2.69 -8.18 -5.21
CA GLU A 220 -3.31 -7.51 -6.36
C GLU A 220 -4.09 -8.48 -7.27
N VAL A 221 -3.64 -9.75 -7.41
CA VAL A 221 -4.42 -10.82 -8.05
C VAL A 221 -5.73 -11.01 -7.29
N GLY A 222 -5.69 -11.14 -5.97
CA GLY A 222 -6.87 -11.25 -5.13
C GLY A 222 -7.83 -10.06 -5.33
N GLU A 223 -7.30 -8.83 -5.32
CA GLU A 223 -8.08 -7.62 -5.55
C GLU A 223 -8.74 -7.61 -6.93
N SER A 224 -8.04 -8.07 -7.97
CA SER A 224 -8.56 -8.12 -9.34
C SER A 224 -9.75 -9.07 -9.51
N GLN A 225 -9.84 -10.10 -8.67
CA GLN A 225 -10.89 -11.12 -8.74
C GLN A 225 -12.05 -10.85 -7.77
N GLU A 226 -11.86 -9.97 -6.79
CA GLU A 226 -12.87 -9.67 -5.77
C GLU A 226 -13.96 -8.75 -6.33
N ASN A 227 -15.22 -9.16 -6.16
CA ASN A 227 -16.38 -8.50 -6.76
C ASN A 227 -17.45 -8.12 -5.74
N LEU A 228 -17.36 -8.57 -4.48
CA LEU A 228 -18.27 -8.11 -3.43
C LEU A 228 -18.07 -6.61 -3.19
N LEU A 229 -16.90 -6.20 -2.71
CA LEU A 229 -16.64 -4.79 -2.43
C LEU A 229 -15.97 -4.09 -3.62
N THR A 230 -16.77 -3.82 -4.67
CA THR A 230 -16.26 -3.19 -5.90
C THR A 230 -15.63 -1.81 -5.65
N SER A 231 -14.71 -1.40 -6.52
CA SER A 231 -14.09 -0.07 -6.48
C SER A 231 -15.11 1.07 -6.57
N ASN A 232 -16.27 0.87 -7.18
CA ASN A 232 -17.34 1.88 -7.22
C ASN A 232 -18.02 2.06 -5.85
N VAL A 233 -18.34 0.96 -5.18
CA VAL A 233 -18.89 0.98 -3.81
C VAL A 233 -17.91 1.66 -2.86
N LEU A 234 -16.62 1.29 -2.93
CA LEU A 234 -15.59 1.89 -2.10
C LEU A 234 -15.45 3.41 -2.35
N LYS A 235 -15.43 3.86 -3.61
CA LYS A 235 -15.36 5.29 -3.96
C LYS A 235 -16.52 6.10 -3.38
N LYS A 236 -17.74 5.56 -3.38
CA LYS A 236 -18.91 6.22 -2.79
C LYS A 236 -18.76 6.39 -1.28
N ILE A 237 -18.33 5.35 -0.58
CA ILE A 237 -18.10 5.40 0.87
C ILE A 237 -17.00 6.42 1.21
N ILE A 238 -15.87 6.40 0.48
CA ILE A 238 -14.78 7.37 0.66
C ILE A 238 -15.27 8.80 0.46
N ALA A 239 -16.05 9.05 -0.59
CA ALA A 239 -16.58 10.38 -0.89
C ALA A 239 -17.57 10.87 0.17
N ALA A 240 -18.40 9.99 0.72
CA ALA A 240 -19.37 10.32 1.76
C ALA A 240 -18.74 10.48 3.15
N TYR A 241 -17.70 9.72 3.46
CA TYR A 241 -17.11 9.64 4.79
C TYR A 241 -15.58 9.76 4.80
N PRO A 242 -15.01 10.83 4.21
CA PRO A 242 -13.56 10.98 4.11
C PRO A 242 -12.89 11.05 5.48
N ALA A 243 -11.74 10.40 5.62
CA ALA A 243 -10.92 10.31 6.82
C ALA A 243 -11.65 9.77 8.07
N SER A 244 -12.71 8.99 7.87
CA SER A 244 -13.49 8.39 8.96
C SER A 244 -13.05 6.95 9.27
N VAL A 245 -13.46 6.45 10.45
CA VAL A 245 -13.32 5.02 10.81
C VAL A 245 -14.01 4.11 9.80
N LEU A 246 -15.12 4.58 9.22
CA LEU A 246 -15.89 3.86 8.20
C LEU A 246 -15.13 3.75 6.88
N GLU A 247 -14.42 4.80 6.46
CA GLU A 247 -13.52 4.73 5.30
C GLU A 247 -12.39 3.72 5.55
N LEU A 248 -11.75 3.81 6.71
CA LEU A 248 -10.65 2.91 7.10
C LEU A 248 -11.11 1.45 7.14
N LEU A 249 -12.31 1.20 7.66
CA LEU A 249 -12.94 -0.12 7.67
C LEU A 249 -13.19 -0.63 6.26
N ALA A 250 -13.82 0.17 5.40
CA ALA A 250 -14.15 -0.26 4.04
C ALA A 250 -12.89 -0.62 3.22
N ARG A 251 -11.81 0.16 3.37
CA ARG A 251 -10.51 -0.18 2.77
C ARG A 251 -9.95 -1.49 3.33
N ALA A 252 -9.94 -1.64 4.65
CA ALA A 252 -9.40 -2.85 5.28
C ALA A 252 -10.19 -4.11 4.91
N VAL A 253 -11.52 -4.03 4.81
CA VAL A 253 -12.35 -5.15 4.34
C VAL A 253 -12.01 -5.51 2.90
N LYS A 254 -11.80 -4.52 2.01
CA LYS A 254 -11.37 -4.78 0.63
C LYS A 254 -10.04 -5.52 0.59
N ASP A 255 -9.04 -5.02 1.34
CA ASP A 255 -7.71 -5.63 1.40
C ASP A 255 -7.78 -7.08 1.96
N VAL A 256 -8.57 -7.31 3.01
CA VAL A 256 -8.73 -8.65 3.61
C VAL A 256 -9.43 -9.61 2.67
N LEU A 257 -10.45 -9.16 1.93
CA LEU A 257 -11.13 -10.01 0.94
C LEU A 257 -10.20 -10.37 -0.23
N ALA A 258 -9.35 -9.43 -0.66
CA ALA A 258 -8.30 -9.71 -1.64
C ALA A 258 -7.30 -10.75 -1.11
N ASP A 259 -6.77 -10.55 0.10
CA ASP A 259 -5.78 -11.44 0.71
C ASP A 259 -6.32 -12.86 0.95
N THR A 260 -7.59 -12.96 1.34
CA THR A 260 -8.26 -14.25 1.63
C THR A 260 -8.94 -14.86 0.40
N HIS A 261 -8.86 -14.24 -0.78
CA HIS A 261 -9.45 -14.79 -2.00
C HIS A 261 -8.88 -16.18 -2.33
N PRO A 262 -9.68 -17.12 -2.90
CA PRO A 262 -9.18 -18.44 -3.30
C PRO A 262 -7.99 -18.43 -4.27
N ARG A 263 -7.84 -17.34 -5.03
CA ARG A 263 -6.68 -17.04 -5.90
C ARG A 263 -5.79 -15.90 -5.38
N GLY A 264 -6.03 -15.47 -4.14
CA GLY A 264 -5.32 -14.37 -3.50
C GLY A 264 -4.11 -14.82 -2.69
N LEU A 265 -3.51 -13.85 -2.00
CA LEU A 265 -2.26 -13.98 -1.25
C LEU A 265 -2.21 -15.20 -0.31
N LEU A 266 -3.16 -15.30 0.62
CA LEU A 266 -3.08 -16.32 1.66
C LEU A 266 -3.31 -17.73 1.11
N SER A 267 -4.13 -17.85 0.07
CA SER A 267 -4.33 -19.11 -0.64
C SER A 267 -3.04 -19.55 -1.35
N HIS A 268 -2.33 -18.61 -1.98
CA HIS A 268 -1.02 -18.87 -2.57
C HIS A 268 0.01 -19.33 -1.53
N ILE A 269 0.14 -18.57 -0.43
CA ILE A 269 1.06 -18.89 0.68
C ILE A 269 0.83 -20.30 1.22
N VAL A 270 -0.42 -20.68 1.48
CA VAL A 270 -0.77 -22.01 2.00
C VAL A 270 -0.50 -23.09 0.96
N SER A 271 -0.86 -22.86 -0.31
CA SER A 271 -0.67 -23.85 -1.38
C SER A 271 0.80 -24.19 -1.64
N GLN A 272 1.68 -23.20 -1.50
CA GLN A 272 3.11 -23.32 -1.70
C GLN A 272 3.88 -23.55 -0.40
N GLU A 273 3.18 -23.61 0.73
CA GLU A 273 3.77 -23.71 2.07
C GLU A 273 4.88 -22.67 2.33
N LYS A 274 4.68 -21.42 1.87
CA LYS A 274 5.65 -20.33 1.95
C LYS A 274 5.74 -19.73 3.34
N LYS A 275 6.53 -20.36 4.22
CA LYS A 275 6.72 -19.94 5.62
C LYS A 275 7.27 -18.51 5.76
N SER A 276 8.21 -18.11 4.90
CA SER A 276 8.78 -16.76 4.94
C SER A 276 7.72 -15.69 4.63
N SER A 277 6.96 -15.90 3.57
CA SER A 277 5.88 -15.03 3.14
C SER A 277 4.77 -14.94 4.17
N LEU A 278 4.42 -16.05 4.82
CA LEU A 278 3.49 -16.04 5.96
C LEU A 278 4.00 -15.16 7.10
N GLY A 279 5.29 -15.31 7.46
CA GLY A 279 5.91 -14.51 8.51
C GLY A 279 5.87 -13.02 8.20
N PHE A 280 6.19 -12.64 6.95
CA PHE A 280 6.09 -11.26 6.49
C PHE A 280 4.65 -10.74 6.50
N TYR A 281 3.70 -11.46 5.90
CA TYR A 281 2.29 -11.10 5.93
C TYR A 281 1.79 -10.85 7.35
N MET A 282 2.04 -11.79 8.26
CA MET A 282 1.62 -11.67 9.66
C MET A 282 2.32 -10.50 10.38
N SER A 283 3.56 -10.17 10.00
CA SER A 283 4.27 -9.02 10.56
C SER A 283 3.72 -7.69 10.07
N PHE A 284 3.24 -7.62 8.82
CA PHE A 284 2.62 -6.44 8.20
C PHE A 284 1.14 -6.28 8.55
N LEU A 285 0.54 -7.29 9.18
CA LEU A 285 -0.86 -7.28 9.58
C LEU A 285 -1.06 -6.37 10.80
N ASP A 286 -1.61 -5.19 10.56
CA ASP A 286 -1.76 -4.12 11.54
C ASP A 286 -3.16 -3.47 11.52
N GLY A 287 -3.39 -2.56 12.47
CA GLY A 287 -4.57 -1.71 12.54
C GLY A 287 -5.91 -2.45 12.34
N MET A 288 -6.72 -1.94 11.42
CA MET A 288 -8.05 -2.48 11.12
C MET A 288 -7.99 -3.89 10.50
N ARG A 289 -6.98 -4.19 9.67
CA ARG A 289 -6.84 -5.54 9.10
C ARG A 289 -6.57 -6.57 10.19
N LYS A 290 -5.72 -6.24 11.16
CA LYS A 290 -5.47 -7.11 12.33
C LYS A 290 -6.73 -7.36 13.16
N LEU A 291 -7.58 -6.35 13.34
CA LEU A 291 -8.88 -6.49 14.01
C LEU A 291 -9.82 -7.44 13.24
N LEU A 292 -9.88 -7.30 11.92
CA LEU A 292 -10.74 -8.09 11.04
C LEU A 292 -10.27 -9.55 10.89
N CYS A 293 -8.96 -9.79 11.09
CA CYS A 293 -8.28 -11.07 10.90
C CYS A 293 -7.85 -11.73 12.24
N ALA A 294 -8.67 -11.62 13.29
CA ALA A 294 -8.35 -12.17 14.61
C ALA A 294 -8.07 -13.69 14.55
N GLU A 295 -8.85 -14.41 13.73
CA GLU A 295 -8.78 -15.86 13.52
C GLU A 295 -7.42 -16.26 12.92
N LEU A 296 -6.91 -15.47 11.97
CA LEU A 296 -5.57 -15.65 11.38
C LEU A 296 -4.46 -15.38 12.41
N THR A 297 -4.63 -14.37 13.25
CA THR A 297 -3.68 -14.04 14.31
C THR A 297 -3.54 -15.20 15.30
N GLU A 298 -4.66 -15.79 15.73
CA GLU A 298 -4.64 -16.93 16.65
C GLU A 298 -4.09 -18.20 15.98
N ALA A 299 -4.51 -18.50 14.76
CA ALA A 299 -4.00 -19.66 14.02
C ALA A 299 -2.49 -19.56 13.78
N GLY A 300 -1.98 -18.38 13.45
CA GLY A 300 -0.56 -18.16 13.23
C GLY A 300 0.30 -18.35 14.49
N LYS A 301 -0.20 -18.00 15.68
CA LYS A 301 0.53 -18.29 16.95
C LYS A 301 0.80 -19.79 17.13
N VAL A 302 -0.20 -20.62 16.83
CA VAL A 302 -0.10 -22.07 16.95
C VAL A 302 0.70 -22.68 15.80
N PHE A 303 0.57 -22.11 14.60
CA PHE A 303 1.25 -22.58 13.40
C PHE A 303 2.77 -22.63 13.55
N TRP A 304 3.37 -21.65 14.25
CA TRP A 304 4.83 -21.61 14.43
C TRP A 304 5.38 -22.81 15.22
N ASP A 305 4.56 -23.45 16.06
CA ASP A 305 4.97 -24.61 16.84
C ASP A 305 4.70 -25.94 16.12
N ASN A 306 3.57 -26.06 15.41
CA ASN A 306 3.13 -27.34 14.85
C ASN A 306 3.26 -27.46 13.32
N GLY A 307 3.42 -26.35 12.60
CA GLY A 307 3.49 -26.31 11.13
C GLY A 307 2.22 -26.77 10.41
N ASP A 308 1.05 -26.74 11.05
CA ASP A 308 -0.20 -27.25 10.47
C ASP A 308 -0.83 -26.24 9.50
N TRP A 309 -0.54 -26.39 8.21
CA TRP A 309 -1.15 -25.58 7.14
C TRP A 309 -2.67 -25.71 7.05
N SER A 310 -3.24 -26.84 7.47
CA SER A 310 -4.69 -27.04 7.46
C SER A 310 -5.39 -26.12 8.48
N LEU A 311 -4.72 -25.81 9.59
CA LEU A 311 -5.21 -24.85 10.59
C LEU A 311 -5.30 -23.45 9.99
N LEU A 312 -4.26 -23.01 9.28
CA LEU A 312 -4.27 -21.72 8.58
C LEU A 312 -5.35 -21.67 7.50
N GLN A 313 -5.49 -22.73 6.70
CA GLN A 313 -6.51 -22.79 5.66
C GLN A 313 -7.93 -22.59 6.23
N ARG A 314 -8.25 -23.26 7.36
CA ARG A 314 -9.53 -23.07 8.05
C ARG A 314 -9.70 -21.64 8.56
N ALA A 315 -8.66 -21.05 9.13
CA ALA A 315 -8.70 -19.67 9.63
C ALA A 315 -8.87 -18.64 8.50
N ILE A 316 -8.26 -18.86 7.33
CA ILE A 316 -8.46 -18.04 6.12
C ILE A 316 -9.91 -18.07 5.68
N MET A 317 -10.51 -19.26 5.58
CA MET A 317 -11.92 -19.41 5.20
C MET A 317 -12.86 -18.68 6.18
N GLN A 318 -12.67 -18.87 7.48
CA GLN A 318 -13.48 -18.21 8.52
C GLN A 318 -13.33 -16.68 8.47
N CYS A 319 -12.09 -16.20 8.31
CA CYS A 319 -11.80 -14.77 8.17
C CYS A 319 -12.52 -14.19 6.94
N ARG A 320 -12.48 -14.90 5.81
CA ARG A 320 -13.17 -14.48 4.58
C ARG A 320 -14.68 -14.37 4.79
N GLU A 321 -15.34 -15.43 5.27
CA GLU A 321 -16.80 -15.46 5.47
C GLU A 321 -17.30 -14.30 6.35
N LYS A 322 -16.58 -14.00 7.43
CA LYS A 322 -16.86 -12.87 8.30
C LYS A 322 -16.73 -11.53 7.58
N ASN A 323 -15.68 -11.35 6.79
CA ASN A 323 -15.46 -10.11 6.05
C ASN A 323 -16.39 -9.95 4.84
N GLU A 324 -16.86 -11.05 4.23
CA GLU A 324 -17.91 -11.04 3.20
C GLU A 324 -19.23 -10.52 3.78
N THR A 325 -19.56 -10.90 5.03
CA THR A 325 -20.72 -10.37 5.74
C THR A 325 -20.62 -8.86 5.95
N ILE A 326 -19.46 -8.36 6.38
CA ILE A 326 -19.22 -6.92 6.56
C ILE A 326 -19.29 -6.20 5.21
N ALA A 327 -18.71 -6.77 4.16
CA ALA A 327 -18.76 -6.21 2.81
C ALA A 327 -20.20 -6.09 2.28
N ALA A 328 -21.06 -7.07 2.53
CA ALA A 328 -22.48 -6.98 2.19
C ALA A 328 -23.16 -5.81 2.92
N THR A 329 -22.86 -5.59 4.21
CA THR A 329 -23.38 -4.43 4.94
C THR A 329 -22.84 -3.10 4.39
N LEU A 330 -21.60 -3.06 3.90
CA LEU A 330 -21.04 -1.87 3.22
C LEU A 330 -21.67 -1.64 1.83
N GLN A 331 -22.12 -2.69 1.13
CA GLN A 331 -22.92 -2.53 -0.08
C GLN A 331 -24.28 -1.90 0.23
N ASP A 332 -24.95 -2.34 1.30
CA ASP A 332 -26.23 -1.75 1.75
C ASP A 332 -26.06 -0.27 2.10
N LEU A 333 -24.95 0.08 2.79
CA LEU A 333 -24.58 1.47 3.04
C LEU A 333 -24.49 2.28 1.75
N SER A 334 -23.79 1.74 0.74
CA SER A 334 -23.65 2.41 -0.55
C SER A 334 -24.98 2.57 -1.29
N GLN A 335 -25.89 1.60 -1.19
CA GLN A 335 -27.22 1.73 -1.79
C GLN A 335 -28.05 2.81 -1.10
N ARG A 336 -27.96 2.94 0.22
CA ARG A 336 -28.63 4.02 0.97
C ARG A 336 -28.12 5.40 0.57
N LEU A 337 -26.81 5.53 0.34
CA LEU A 337 -26.22 6.77 -0.19
C LEU A 337 -26.79 7.12 -1.58
N ASP A 338 -27.03 6.12 -2.44
CA ASP A 338 -27.61 6.33 -3.77
C ASP A 338 -29.10 6.72 -3.73
N GLN A 339 -29.84 6.24 -2.73
CA GLN A 339 -31.27 6.52 -2.56
C GLN A 339 -31.56 7.94 -2.06
N GLY A 340 -30.52 8.71 -1.72
CA GLY A 340 -30.67 10.09 -1.23
C GLY A 340 -31.31 10.17 0.16
N GLU A 341 -31.16 9.12 0.98
CA GLU A 341 -31.50 9.18 2.40
C GLU A 341 -30.73 10.32 3.08
N SER A 342 -31.32 10.95 4.12
CA SER A 342 -30.65 12.06 4.80
C SER A 342 -29.29 11.61 5.36
N PRO A 343 -28.22 12.43 5.22
CA PRO A 343 -26.88 12.07 5.69
C PRO A 343 -26.84 11.62 7.16
N GLU A 344 -27.67 12.22 8.02
CA GLU A 344 -27.80 11.88 9.43
C GLU A 344 -28.38 10.47 9.63
N ILE A 345 -29.38 10.10 8.85
CA ILE A 345 -30.00 8.77 8.88
C ILE A 345 -28.99 7.71 8.44
N VAL A 346 -28.30 7.94 7.32
CA VAL A 346 -27.32 6.99 6.80
C VAL A 346 -26.14 6.84 7.76
N ARG A 347 -25.67 7.95 8.35
CA ARG A 347 -24.60 7.92 9.36
C ARG A 347 -25.00 7.10 10.59
N ARG A 348 -26.19 7.36 11.16
CA ARG A 348 -26.68 6.61 12.33
C ARG A 348 -26.86 5.13 12.01
N TRP A 349 -27.35 4.83 10.80
CA TRP A 349 -27.47 3.46 10.33
C TRP A 349 -26.09 2.79 10.25
N ALA A 350 -25.08 3.46 9.70
CA ALA A 350 -23.72 2.93 9.61
C ALA A 350 -23.08 2.71 10.98
N GLU A 351 -23.29 3.63 11.93
CA GLU A 351 -22.82 3.49 13.31
C GLU A 351 -23.41 2.22 13.97
N ILE A 352 -24.71 1.96 13.81
CA ILE A 352 -25.41 0.82 14.42
C ILE A 352 -25.11 -0.52 13.72
N ASN A 353 -25.06 -0.52 12.38
CA ASN A 353 -25.03 -1.77 11.61
C ASN A 353 -23.63 -2.15 11.15
N VAL A 354 -22.71 -1.19 11.05
CA VAL A 354 -21.34 -1.43 10.56
C VAL A 354 -20.32 -1.32 11.70
N LEU A 355 -20.30 -0.21 12.44
CA LEU A 355 -19.26 0.06 13.43
C LEU A 355 -19.52 -0.61 14.79
N ALA A 356 -20.77 -0.57 15.26
CA ALA A 356 -21.16 -1.12 16.54
C ALA A 356 -20.86 -2.62 16.72
N PRO A 357 -21.15 -3.50 15.74
CA PRO A 357 -20.85 -4.93 15.86
C PRO A 357 -19.34 -5.23 15.98
N LEU A 358 -18.50 -4.30 15.54
CA LEU A 358 -17.04 -4.41 15.59
C LEU A 358 -16.43 -3.68 16.80
N GLY A 359 -17.25 -3.07 17.66
CA GLY A 359 -16.78 -2.28 18.80
C GLY A 359 -16.09 -0.97 18.40
N LEU A 360 -16.36 -0.46 17.19
CA LEU A 360 -15.71 0.72 16.61
C LEU A 360 -16.51 2.03 16.79
N GLN A 361 -17.43 2.05 17.76
CA GLN A 361 -18.26 3.23 18.01
C GLN A 361 -17.43 4.36 18.61
N ALA A 362 -17.76 5.61 18.28
CA ALA A 362 -17.22 6.74 19.01
C ALA A 362 -17.64 6.64 20.49
N PRO A 363 -16.77 6.98 21.45
CA PRO A 363 -17.19 7.05 22.84
C PRO A 363 -18.39 7.99 22.94
N VAL A 364 -19.43 7.56 23.66
CA VAL A 364 -20.58 8.41 23.98
C VAL A 364 -19.99 9.64 24.67
N ARG A 365 -20.08 10.81 24.03
CA ARG A 365 -19.88 12.06 24.76
C ARG A 365 -21.01 12.07 25.79
N GLU A 366 -20.68 11.80 27.05
CA GLU A 366 -21.55 12.23 28.13
C GLU A 366 -21.70 13.73 27.91
N ASP A 367 -22.90 14.15 27.51
CA ASP A 367 -23.33 15.52 27.70
C ASP A 367 -23.33 15.74 29.22
N THR A 368 -22.16 16.08 29.77
CA THR A 368 -22.09 16.75 31.07
C THR A 368 -22.71 18.11 30.85
N ALA A 369 -24.03 18.13 30.92
CA ALA A 369 -24.85 19.31 31.02
C ALA A 369 -24.44 20.09 32.28
N THR A 370 -24.12 21.37 32.07
CA THR A 370 -24.25 22.54 32.96
C THR A 370 -23.74 22.45 34.39
#